data_AF-A0A3M1FXL6-F1
#
_entry.id   AF-A0A3M1FXL6-F1
#
_cell.length_a   1.000
_cell.length_b   1.000
_cell.length_c   1.000
_cell.angle_alpha   90.00
_cell.angle_beta   90.00
_cell.angle_gamma   90.00
#
_symmetry.space_group_name_H-M   'P 1'
#
loop_
_entity.id
_entity.type
_entity.pdbx_description
1 polymer ?
#
loop_
_entity_poly.entity_id
_entity_poly.type
_entity_poly.pdbx_seq_one_letter_code
_entity_poly.pdbx_strand_id
1 'polypeptide(L)'
;MATPVQAPATPPGASLHKAPPVPRDVRETAQAFESLFIAQMMAPMFAGLDDDALFGGGPGQDIYRSMMVEQYGAIVAKRGGIGIADALERYLLTLQEVQT
;
A
#
# COMPACT_ATOMS: atom_id res chain seq x y z
N MET A 1 4.97 49.96 -25.19
CA MET A 1 5.44 48.75 -25.90
C MET A 1 5.12 47.56 -25.01
N ALA A 2 3.97 46.93 -25.19
CA ALA A 2 3.52 45.80 -24.37
C ALA A 2 3.87 44.51 -25.10
N THR A 3 4.70 43.66 -24.50
CA THR A 3 4.99 42.31 -24.99
C THR A 3 3.81 41.38 -24.66
N PRO A 4 3.39 40.50 -25.58
CA PRO A 4 2.35 39.52 -25.28
C PRO A 4 2.95 38.38 -24.45
N VAL A 5 2.24 37.95 -23.42
CA VAL A 5 2.51 36.70 -22.69
C VAL A 5 2.13 35.53 -23.59
N GLN A 6 3.09 34.68 -23.92
CA GLN A 6 2.88 33.42 -24.63
C GLN A 6 2.29 32.38 -23.65
N ALA A 7 1.14 31.80 -23.97
CA ALA A 7 0.57 30.68 -23.22
C ALA A 7 1.44 29.41 -23.38
N PRO A 8 1.56 28.55 -22.34
CA PRO A 8 2.32 27.32 -22.44
C PRO A 8 1.62 26.35 -23.42
N ALA A 9 2.39 25.82 -24.37
CA ALA A 9 1.93 24.80 -25.30
C ALA A 9 1.76 23.45 -24.56
N THR A 10 0.56 22.87 -24.65
CA THR A 10 0.30 21.51 -24.18
C THR A 10 1.05 20.53 -25.09
N PRO A 11 1.90 19.63 -24.55
CA PRO A 11 2.56 18.63 -25.39
C PRO A 11 1.53 17.64 -25.97
N PRO A 12 1.58 17.36 -27.28
CA PRO A 12 0.71 16.37 -27.90
C PRO A 12 1.20 14.96 -27.55
N GLY A 13 0.27 14.10 -27.13
CA GLY A 13 0.47 12.65 -27.14
C GLY A 13 1.20 12.07 -25.94
N ALA A 14 0.65 12.24 -24.73
CA ALA A 14 0.83 11.20 -23.72
C ALA A 14 -0.05 10.01 -24.13
N SER A 15 0.47 9.16 -25.01
CA SER A 15 -0.11 7.84 -25.26
C SER A 15 -0.20 7.14 -23.91
N LEU A 16 -1.42 7.04 -23.37
CA LEU A 16 -1.74 6.18 -22.25
C LEU A 16 -1.41 4.78 -22.74
N HIS A 17 -0.23 4.29 -22.31
CA HIS A 17 0.14 2.91 -22.54
C HIS A 17 -1.01 2.07 -22.02
N LYS A 18 -1.60 1.23 -22.89
CA LYS A 18 -2.63 0.25 -22.51
C LYS A 18 -2.18 -0.37 -21.20
N ALA A 19 -2.97 -0.22 -20.14
CA ALA A 19 -2.60 -0.75 -18.84
C ALA A 19 -2.28 -2.24 -19.02
N PRO A 20 -1.17 -2.73 -18.44
CA PRO A 20 -0.81 -4.13 -18.55
C PRO A 20 -2.00 -4.99 -18.11
N PRO A 21 -2.25 -6.14 -18.77
CA PRO A 21 -3.35 -7.01 -18.42
C PRO A 21 -3.25 -7.34 -16.94
N VAL A 22 -4.32 -7.03 -16.23
CA VAL A 22 -4.35 -7.17 -14.79
C VAL A 22 -4.17 -8.67 -14.46
N PRO A 23 -3.16 -9.04 -13.66
CA PRO A 23 -2.86 -10.43 -13.38
C PRO A 23 -4.09 -11.10 -12.74
N ARG A 24 -4.27 -12.41 -12.99
CA ARG A 24 -5.36 -13.22 -12.40
C ARG A 24 -5.40 -13.18 -10.86
N ASP A 25 -4.38 -12.61 -10.22
CA ASP A 25 -4.21 -12.53 -8.78
C ASP A 25 -4.31 -11.11 -8.20
N VAL A 26 -5.25 -10.32 -8.73
CA VAL A 26 -5.59 -9.00 -8.15
C VAL A 26 -5.90 -9.13 -6.67
N ARG A 27 -6.63 -10.18 -6.30
CA ARG A 27 -7.06 -10.42 -4.93
C ARG A 27 -5.89 -10.64 -4.00
N GLU A 28 -4.98 -11.57 -4.33
CA GLU A 28 -3.82 -11.84 -3.48
C GLU A 28 -2.91 -10.62 -3.37
N THR A 29 -2.69 -9.92 -4.47
CA THR A 29 -1.87 -8.70 -4.48
C THR A 29 -2.50 -7.59 -3.61
N ALA A 30 -3.80 -7.38 -3.74
CA ALA A 30 -4.52 -6.38 -2.96
C ALA A 30 -4.56 -6.73 -1.46
N GLN A 31 -4.67 -8.02 -1.15
CA GLN A 31 -4.62 -8.53 0.21
C GLN A 31 -3.21 -8.43 0.82
N ALA A 32 -2.15 -8.65 0.04
CA ALA A 32 -0.77 -8.44 0.46
C ALA A 32 -0.46 -6.95 0.69
N PHE A 33 -1.06 -6.07 -0.10
CA PHE A 33 -0.98 -4.63 0.15
C PHE A 33 -1.67 -4.24 1.45
N GLU A 34 -2.89 -4.75 1.68
CA GLU A 34 -3.64 -4.49 2.91
C GLU A 34 -2.92 -5.04 4.15
N SER A 35 -2.27 -6.21 4.06
CA SER A 35 -1.51 -6.77 5.18
C SER A 35 -0.33 -5.88 5.59
N LEU A 36 0.42 -5.35 4.62
CA LEU A 36 1.51 -4.41 4.86
C LEU A 36 0.96 -3.12 5.48
N PHE A 37 -0.14 -2.59 4.96
CA PHE A 37 -0.76 -1.40 5.51
C PHE A 37 -1.15 -1.60 6.99
N ILE A 38 -1.83 -2.70 7.31
CA ILE A 38 -2.23 -3.03 8.68
C ILE A 38 -0.99 -3.16 9.57
N ALA A 39 0.05 -3.86 9.11
CA ALA A 39 1.30 -4.00 9.86
C ALA A 39 1.93 -2.64 10.20
N GLN A 40 1.99 -1.70 9.23
CA GLN A 40 2.50 -0.35 9.47
C GLN A 40 1.64 0.44 10.46
N MET A 41 0.31 0.29 10.39
CA MET A 41 -0.61 0.95 11.33
C MET A 41 -0.56 0.37 12.74
N MET A 42 -0.20 -0.91 12.88
CA MET A 42 -0.01 -1.57 14.17
C MET A 42 1.35 -1.28 14.81
N ALA A 43 2.37 -0.90 14.02
CA ALA A 43 3.73 -0.67 14.52
C ALA A 43 3.81 0.28 15.73
N PRO A 44 3.07 1.42 15.78
CA PRO A 44 3.10 2.33 16.94
C PRO A 44 2.59 1.71 18.23
N MET A 45 1.72 0.69 18.18
CA MET A 45 1.23 0.00 19.39
C MET A 45 2.36 -0.67 20.17
N PHE A 46 3.48 -0.95 19.50
CA PHE A 46 4.61 -1.69 20.07
C PHE A 46 5.83 -0.80 20.35
N ALA A 47 5.82 0.45 19.89
CA ALA A 47 6.96 1.39 19.98
C ALA A 47 7.23 1.93 21.39
N GLY A 48 6.34 1.69 22.36
CA GLY A 48 6.48 2.12 23.76
C GLY A 48 6.55 0.97 24.77
N LEU A 49 6.77 -0.26 24.31
CA LEU A 49 6.83 -1.44 25.18
C LEU A 49 8.26 -1.81 25.62
N ASP A 50 9.26 -1.02 25.25
CA ASP A 50 10.68 -1.30 25.48
C ASP A 50 11.25 -0.57 26.73
N ASP A 51 10.38 -0.06 27.62
CA ASP A 51 10.75 0.79 28.77
C ASP A 51 11.46 0.06 29.93
N ASP A 52 11.65 -1.27 29.88
CA ASP A 52 12.42 -1.99 30.91
C ASP A 52 13.93 -1.88 30.65
N ALA A 53 14.50 -0.73 31.02
CA ALA A 53 15.88 -0.31 30.79
C ALA A 53 17.01 -1.27 31.26
N LEU A 54 16.69 -2.34 31.99
CA LEU A 54 17.66 -3.30 32.53
C LEU A 54 17.66 -4.66 31.79
N PHE A 55 16.58 -5.03 31.10
CA PHE A 55 16.43 -6.33 30.44
C PHE A 55 15.60 -6.31 29.15
N GLY A 56 15.02 -5.18 28.77
CA GLY A 56 14.14 -5.01 27.61
C GLY A 56 14.80 -4.18 26.50
N GLY A 57 14.53 -4.56 25.25
CA GLY A 57 14.98 -3.84 24.07
C GLY A 57 16.36 -4.29 23.61
N GLY A 58 16.40 -5.02 22.49
CA GLY A 58 17.65 -5.38 21.81
C GLY A 58 17.38 -5.78 20.36
N PRO A 59 18.40 -5.79 19.48
CA PRO A 59 18.20 -5.98 18.03
C PRO A 59 17.44 -7.26 17.66
N GLY A 60 17.61 -8.34 18.44
CA GLY A 60 16.87 -9.59 18.23
C GLY A 60 15.38 -9.48 18.58
N GLN A 61 15.04 -8.70 19.62
CA GLN A 61 13.66 -8.40 19.99
C GLN A 61 13.00 -7.52 18.94
N ASP A 62 13.70 -6.54 18.39
CA ASP A 62 13.18 -5.65 17.34
C ASP A 62 12.84 -6.43 16.05
N ILE A 63 13.72 -7.34 15.65
CA ILE A 63 13.49 -8.24 14.50
C ILE A 63 12.29 -9.14 14.79
N TYR A 64 12.25 -9.79 15.96
CA TYR A 64 11.13 -10.66 16.33
C TYR A 64 9.80 -9.91 16.35
N ARG A 65 9.77 -8.71 16.94
CA ARG A 65 8.60 -7.83 17.00
C ARG A 65 8.15 -7.43 15.60
N SER A 66 9.07 -7.08 14.71
CA SER A 66 8.75 -6.74 13.32
C SER A 66 8.10 -7.91 12.59
N MET A 67 8.69 -9.10 12.68
CA MET A 67 8.11 -10.32 12.09
C MET A 67 6.73 -10.65 12.69
N MET A 68 6.55 -10.46 13.99
CA MET A 68 5.28 -10.68 14.67
C MET A 68 4.19 -9.72 14.16
N VAL A 69 4.52 -8.43 14.04
CA VAL A 69 3.60 -7.40 13.52
C VAL A 69 3.20 -7.70 12.07
N GLU A 70 4.14 -8.12 11.23
CA GLU A 70 3.86 -8.56 9.85
C GLU A 70 2.88 -9.75 9.80
N GLN A 71 3.07 -10.75 10.67
CA GLN A 71 2.16 -11.90 10.74
C GLN A 71 0.76 -11.49 11.22
N TYR A 72 0.66 -10.56 12.17
CA TYR A 72 -0.64 -10.02 12.56
C TYR A 72 -1.33 -9.31 11.40
N GLY A 73 -0.62 -8.46 10.66
CA GLY A 73 -1.15 -7.82 9.46
C GLY A 73 -1.67 -8.83 8.44
N ALA A 74 -0.91 -9.91 8.19
CA ALA A 74 -1.31 -10.99 7.28
C ALA A 74 -2.56 -11.75 7.76
N ILE A 75 -2.66 -12.06 9.05
CA ILE A 75 -3.82 -12.75 9.63
C ILE A 75 -5.07 -11.87 9.54
N VAL A 76 -4.94 -10.58 9.88
CA VAL A 76 -6.07 -9.63 9.84
C VAL A 76 -6.56 -9.45 8.40
N ALA A 77 -5.66 -9.20 7.44
CA ALA A 77 -6.02 -9.12 6.02
C ALA A 77 -6.70 -10.41 5.51
N LYS A 78 -6.23 -11.60 5.94
CA LYS A 78 -6.85 -12.89 5.60
C LYS A 78 -8.25 -13.11 6.19
N ARG A 79 -8.56 -12.53 7.35
CA ARG A 79 -9.85 -12.73 8.02
C ARG A 79 -10.92 -11.72 7.60
N GLY A 80 -10.65 -10.87 6.63
CA GLY A 80 -11.57 -9.85 6.12
C GLY A 80 -10.99 -8.44 6.14
N GLY A 81 -9.84 -8.23 6.78
CA GLY A 81 -9.10 -6.97 6.71
C GLY A 81 -9.91 -5.75 7.17
N ILE A 82 -9.65 -4.62 6.55
CA ILE A 82 -10.36 -3.35 6.76
C ILE A 82 -11.05 -2.85 5.48
N GLY A 83 -11.04 -3.65 4.41
CA GLY A 83 -11.70 -3.38 3.14
C GLY A 83 -10.83 -2.64 2.11
N ILE A 84 -9.54 -2.44 2.37
CA ILE A 84 -8.61 -1.84 1.40
C ILE A 84 -8.44 -2.77 0.21
N ALA A 85 -8.30 -4.08 0.45
CA ALA A 85 -8.15 -5.06 -0.61
C ALA A 85 -9.35 -5.03 -1.57
N ASP A 86 -10.57 -4.97 -1.03
CA ASP A 86 -11.82 -4.90 -1.80
C ASP A 86 -11.97 -3.59 -2.59
N ALA A 87 -11.52 -2.46 -2.02
CA ALA A 87 -11.54 -1.18 -2.69
C ALA A 87 -10.55 -1.14 -3.86
N LEU A 88 -9.34 -1.66 -3.65
CA LEU A 88 -8.29 -1.71 -4.66
C LEU A 88 -8.67 -2.65 -5.81
N GLU A 89 -9.23 -3.83 -5.49
CA GLU A 89 -9.72 -4.78 -6.49
C GLU A 89 -10.79 -4.16 -7.39
N ARG A 90 -11.81 -3.51 -6.79
CA ARG A 90 -12.86 -2.80 -7.55
C ARG A 90 -12.27 -1.71 -8.44
N TYR A 91 -11.35 -0.90 -7.91
CA TYR A 91 -10.69 0.15 -8.69
C TYR A 91 -9.94 -0.43 -9.90
N LEU A 92 -9.16 -1.50 -9.70
CA LEU A 92 -8.43 -2.15 -10.79
C LEU A 92 -9.35 -2.78 -11.84
N LEU A 93 -10.53 -3.28 -11.45
CA LEU A 93 -11.55 -3.74 -12.41
C LEU A 93 -12.13 -2.58 -13.22
N THR A 94 -12.46 -1.44 -12.60
CA THR A 94 -12.98 -0.27 -13.35
C THR A 94 -11.99 0.24 -14.40
N LEU A 95 -10.69 0.22 -14.10
CA LEU A 95 -9.65 0.63 -15.05
C LEU A 95 -9.58 -0.31 -16.27
N GLN A 96 -9.95 -1.58 -16.11
CA GLN A 96 -9.99 -2.56 -17.21
C GLN A 96 -11.22 -2.36 -18.09
N GLU A 97 -12.39 -2.10 -17.49
CA GLU A 97 -13.64 -1.85 -18.22
C GLU A 97 -13.55 -0.59 -19.10
N VAL A 98 -12.88 0.46 -18.62
CA VAL A 98 -12.68 1.71 -19.40
C VAL A 98 -11.72 1.50 -20.59
N GLN A 99 -10.99 0.39 -20.64
CA GLN A 99 -9.97 0.10 -21.66
C GLN A 99 -10.36 -0.95 -22.72
N THR A 100 -11.61 -1.44 -22.67
CA THR A 100 -12.24 -2.25 -23.73
C THR A 100 -13.24 -1.42 -24.51
#